data_AF-A0A2K3KVP4-F1
#
_entry.id   AF-A0A2K3KVP4-F1
#
_cell.length_a   1.000
_cell.length_b   1.000
_cell.length_c   1.000
_cell.angle_alpha   90.00
_cell.angle_beta   90.00
_cell.angle_gamma   90.00
#
_symmetry.space_group_name_H-M   'P 1'
#
loop_
_entity.id
_entity.type
_entity.pdbx_description
1 polymer ?
#
loop_
_entity_poly.entity_id
_entity_poly.type
_entity_poly.pdbx_seq_one_letter_code
_entity_poly.pdbx_strand_id
1 'polypeptide(L)' 'MARFNLKLCSTDFNSRDYYINIRKSMLAGYFMQVAHLERTGHYLTVKDNQVVNLHPSNCLDHKPEWVIYNEYAL' A
#
# COMPACT_ATOMS: atom_id res chain seq x y z
N MET A 1 -1.36 1.52 -22.51
CA MET A 1 -0.92 2.93 -22.40
C MET A 1 -1.03 3.66 -23.75
N ALA A 2 -0.21 3.31 -24.76
CA ALA A 2 -0.20 4.00 -26.06
C ALA A 2 -1.56 3.97 -26.82
N ARG A 3 -2.26 2.84 -26.85
CA ARG A 3 -3.59 2.72 -27.51
C ARG A 3 -4.64 3.70 -26.97
N PHE A 4 -4.54 4.06 -25.69
CA PHE A 4 -5.48 4.95 -25.01
C PHE A 4 -4.90 6.36 -24.79
N ASN A 5 -3.76 6.69 -25.43
CA ASN A 5 -3.06 7.97 -25.27
C ASN A 5 -2.74 8.32 -23.80
N LEU A 6 -2.53 7.31 -22.95
CA LEU A 6 -2.08 7.52 -21.58
C LEU A 6 -0.59 7.83 -21.58
N LYS A 7 -0.22 8.99 -21.03
CA LYS A 7 1.17 9.42 -20.90
C LYS A 7 1.93 8.45 -19.98
N LEU A 8 3.04 7.92 -20.48
CA LEU A 8 4.06 7.27 -19.65
C LEU A 8 4.91 8.38 -19.02
N CYS A 9 4.89 8.49 -17.69
CA CYS A 9 5.63 9.52 -16.98
C CYS A 9 6.24 9.01 -15.68
N SER A 10 7.45 9.47 -15.39
CA SER A 10 8.13 9.33 -14.11
C SER A 10 8.57 10.72 -13.65
N THR A 11 8.50 10.98 -12.35
CA THR A 11 9.11 12.18 -11.76
C THR A 11 10.63 12.02 -11.63
N ASP A 12 11.35 13.12 -11.41
CA ASP A 12 12.80 13.08 -11.13
C ASP A 12 13.09 12.19 -9.90
N PHE A 13 14.09 11.31 -10.02
CA PHE A 13 14.51 10.39 -8.97
C PHE A 13 15.04 11.12 -7.74
N ASN A 14 15.70 12.27 -7.93
CA ASN A 14 16.22 13.08 -6.82
C ASN A 14 15.13 13.92 -6.13
N SER A 15 13.91 13.96 -6.70
CA SER A 15 12.79 14.64 -6.07
C SER A 15 12.34 13.89 -4.81
N ARG A 16 12.10 14.64 -3.73
CA ARG A 16 11.48 14.13 -2.51
C ARG A 16 10.14 13.43 -2.78
N ASP A 17 9.44 13.85 -3.84
CA ASP A 17 8.11 13.34 -4.17
C ASP A 17 8.14 12.01 -4.92
N TYR A 18 9.29 11.54 -5.40
CA TYR A 18 9.38 10.34 -6.24
C TYR A 18 8.67 9.12 -5.63
N TYR A 19 9.08 8.72 -4.42
CA TYR A 19 8.46 7.61 -3.69
C TYR A 19 7.08 7.94 -3.10
N ILE A 20 6.79 9.21 -2.85
CA ILE A 20 5.48 9.65 -2.36
C ILE A 20 4.43 9.46 -3.46
N ASN A 21 4.75 9.84 -4.70
CA ASN A 21 3.87 9.73 -5.85
C ASN A 21 3.56 8.27 -6.19
N ILE A 22 4.56 7.39 -6.10
CA ILE A 22 4.36 5.94 -6.29
C ILE A 22 3.38 5.40 -5.24
N ARG A 23 3.59 5.69 -3.95
CA ARG A 23 2.68 5.25 -2.88
C ARG A 23 1.25 5.80 -3.06
N LYS A 24 1.10 7.06 -3.45
CA LYS A 24 -0.22 7.67 -3.76
C LYS A 24 -0.90 6.98 -4.94
N SER A 25 -0.16 6.63 -5.99
CA SER A 25 -0.72 5.91 -7.15
C SER A 25 -1.20 4.51 -6.79
N MET A 26 -0.47 3.80 -5.90
CA MET A 26 -0.91 2.50 -5.37
C MET A 26 -2.20 2.66 -4.56
N LEU A 27 -2.27 3.66 -3.66
CA LEU A 27 -3.47 3.93 -2.87
C LEU A 27 -4.70 4.20 -3.75
N ALA A 28 -4.55 4.92 -4.87
CA ALA A 28 -5.66 5.20 -5.78
C ALA A 28 -6.31 3.93 -6.37
N GLY A 29 -5.53 2.85 -6.57
CA GLY A 29 -6.05 1.56 -7.03
C GLY A 29 -6.44 0.59 -5.91
N TYR A 30 -5.75 0.67 -4.77
CA TYR A 30 -5.85 -0.29 -3.65
C TYR A 30 -6.52 0.31 -2.40
N PHE A 31 -7.29 1.39 -2.53
CA PHE A 31 -7.90 2.09 -1.39
C PHE A 31 -8.80 1.21 -0.50
N MET A 32 -9.34 0.09 -1.01
CA MET A 32 -10.11 -0.89 -0.23
C MET A 32 -9.25 -1.96 0.45
N GLN A 33 -7.98 -2.09 0.05
CA GLN A 33 -7.03 -3.10 0.54
C GLN A 33 -6.02 -2.41 1.47
N VAL A 34 -6.56 -1.85 2.55
CA VAL A 34 -5.82 -1.09 3.56
C VAL A 34 -6.05 -1.72 4.92
N ALA A 35 -5.00 -1.75 5.74
CA ALA A 35 -5.10 -2.19 7.13
C ALA A 35 -4.40 -1.20 8.08
N HIS A 36 -4.95 -1.06 9.28
CA HIS A 36 -4.46 -0.19 10.35
C HIS A 36 -3.86 -1.02 11.49
N LEU A 37 -2.74 -0.58 12.04
CA LEU A 37 -2.08 -1.23 13.18
C LEU A 37 -2.79 -0.86 14.48
N GLU A 38 -3.35 -1.85 15.16
CA GLU A 38 -3.95 -1.67 16.48
C GLU A 38 -2.89 -1.65 17.58
N ARG A 39 -3.24 -1.04 18.73
CA ARG A 39 -2.35 -0.94 19.91
C ARG A 39 -1.90 -2.31 20.46
N THR A 40 -2.70 -3.34 20.18
CA THR A 40 -2.46 -4.76 20.47
C THR A 40 -1.41 -5.42 19.56
N GLY A 41 -1.00 -4.74 18.48
CA GLY A 41 0.07 -5.18 17.59
C GLY A 41 -0.37 -6.03 16.39
N HIS A 42 -1.67 -6.29 16.23
CA HIS A 42 -2.26 -6.88 15.02
C HIS A 42 -2.81 -5.78 14.10
N TYR A 43 -3.06 -6.11 12.84
CA TYR A 43 -3.69 -5.18 11.91
C TYR A 43 -5.20 -5.47 11.79
N LEU A 44 -5.99 -4.43 11.55
CA LEU A 44 -7.40 -4.53 11.18
C LEU A 44 -7.60 -4.02 9.75
N THR A 45 -8.26 -4.80 8.90
CA THR A 45 -8.65 -4.33 7.57
C THR A 45 -9.70 -3.23 7.67
N VAL A 46 -9.55 -2.16 6.90
CA VAL A 46 -10.42 -0.97 6.99
C VAL A 46 -11.85 -1.28 6.54
N LYS A 47 -12.01 -2.17 5.56
CA LYS A 47 -13.31 -2.47 4.96
C LYS A 47 -14.20 -3.31 5.87
N ASP A 48 -13.64 -4.38 6.42
CA ASP A 48 -14.41 -5.45 7.06
C ASP A 48 -14.01 -5.68 8.53
N ASN A 49 -13.07 -4.89 9.07
CA ASN A 49 -12.51 -5.02 10.43
C ASN A 49 -11.99 -6.44 10.73
N GLN A 50 -11.38 -7.09 9.73
CA GLN A 50 -10.79 -8.41 9.91
C GLN A 50 -9.42 -8.28 10.55
N VAL A 51 -9.17 -9.07 11.59
CA VAL A 51 -7.86 -9.17 12.23
C VAL A 51 -6.91 -9.93 11.31
N VAL A 52 -5.83 -9.26 10.90
CA VAL A 52 -4.83 -9.80 9.98
C VAL A 52 -3.41 -9.54 10.48
N ASN A 53 -2.46 -10.29 9.94
CA ASN A 53 -1.04 -10.11 10.19
C ASN A 53 -0.29 -9.98 8.86
N LEU A 54 0.87 -9.30 8.89
CA LEU A 54 1.74 -9.23 7.73
C LEU A 54 2.30 -10.62 7.42
N HIS A 55 2.26 -11.01 6.14
CA HIS A 55 2.79 -12.29 5.70
C HIS A 55 4.32 -12.36 5.91
N PRO A 56 4.91 -13.50 6.35
CA PRO A 56 6.34 -13.59 6.65
C PRO A 56 7.29 -13.24 5.50
N SER A 57 6.82 -13.28 4.24
CA SER A 57 7.62 -12.91 3.06
C SER A 57 7.73 -11.40 2.82
N ASN A 58 7.06 -10.57 3.62
CA ASN A 58 7.13 -9.12 3.46
C ASN A 58 8.54 -8.60 3.80
N CYS A 59 8.92 -7.47 3.20
CA CYS A 59 10.24 -6.87 3.40
C CYS A 59 10.25 -5.72 4.42
N LEU A 60 9.20 -5.57 5.25
CA LEU A 60 9.13 -4.51 6.25
C LEU A 60 9.93 -4.90 7.49
N ASP A 61 10.80 -4.00 7.91
CA ASP A 61 11.63 -4.10 9.11
C ASP A 61 10.90 -3.59 10.37
N HIS A 62 9.79 -2.86 10.19
CA HIS A 62 8.95 -2.34 11.26
C HIS A 62 7.45 -2.58 10.95
N LYS A 63 6.57 -2.20 11.88
CA LYS A 63 5.11 -2.21 11.69
C LYS A 63 4.61 -0.78 11.46
N PRO A 64 4.42 -0.32 10.21
CA PRO A 64 3.81 0.97 9.94
C PRO A 64 2.39 1.03 10.51
N GLU A 65 1.92 2.22 10.87
CA GLU A 65 0.54 2.43 11.33
C GLU A 65 -0.49 2.07 10.26
N TRP A 66 -0.17 2.35 8.99
CA TRP A 66 -1.02 2.10 7.84
C TRP A 66 -0.28 1.30 6.78
N VAL A 67 -0.92 0.25 6.28
CA VAL A 67 -0.38 -0.59 5.20
C VAL A 67 -1.40 -0.76 4.09
N ILE A 68 -0.89 -0.79 2.86
CA ILE A 68 -1.63 -1.24 1.68
C ILE A 68 -1.17 -2.66 1.40
N TYR A 69 -2.09 -3.57 1.09
CA TYR A 69 -1.77 -4.94 0.72
C TYR A 69 -2.34 -5.29 -0.66
N ASN A 70 -1.74 -6.28 -1.32
CA ASN A 70 -2.17 -6.74 -2.64
C ASN A 70 -3.03 -8.01 -2.59
N GLU A 71 -2.82 -8.84 -1.58
CA GLU A 71 -3.47 -10.15 -1.48
C GLU A 71 -3.90 -10.41 -0.04
N TYR A 72 -5.03 -11.11 0.08
CA TYR A 72 -5.52 -11.67 1.33
C TYR A 72 -5.42 -13.20 1.24
N ALA A 73 -4.61 -13.80 2.12
CA ALA A 73 -4.39 -15.26 2.18
C ALA A 73 -5.04 -15.84 3.45
N LEU A 74 -5.62 -17.04 3.31
CA LEU A 74 -6.32 -17.79 4.36
C LEU A 74 -5.49 -18.98 4.83
#